data_AF-A0A7X9MNJ2-F1
#
_entry.id   AF-A0A7X9MNJ2-F1
#
_cell.length_a   1.000
_cell.length_b   1.000
_cell.length_c   1.000
_cell.angle_alpha   90.00
_cell.angle_beta   90.00
_cell.angle_gamma   90.00
#
_symmetry.space_group_name_H-M   'P 1'
#
loop_
_entity.id
_entity.type
_entity.pdbx_description
1 polymer ?
#
loop_
_entity_poly.entity_id
_entity_poly.type
_entity_poly.pdbx_seq_one_letter_code
_entity_poly.pdbx_strand_id
1 'polypeptide(L)'
;MTAPGNSGRELTYREVGASHGALPAGYRHAAVERELGNGAATFDVAVARLFAWDMHRAAGIRVAPSTPAPAVGVDVQLLFGIGPVRFPAWCRVIDVVDTPRRRGFTYGTLTGHPVSGEESFLVEHTTDGRVVGRVVAFSRPGRWYTRLAGPAVPLLQTLGVRRYLASLTD
;
A
#
# COMPACT_ATOMS: atom_id res chain seq x y z
N MET A 1 -5.73 5.88 -19.27
CA MET A 1 -7.05 5.27 -18.96
C MET A 1 -6.77 4.08 -18.06
N THR A 2 -7.06 4.18 -16.76
CA THR A 2 -6.79 3.11 -15.79
C THR A 2 -7.62 1.88 -16.15
N ALA A 3 -7.03 0.68 -16.12
CA ALA A 3 -7.75 -0.55 -16.44
C ALA A 3 -9.04 -0.67 -15.59
N PRO A 4 -10.18 -1.07 -16.18
CA PRO A 4 -11.40 -1.29 -15.41
C PRO A 4 -11.18 -2.48 -14.46
N GLY A 5 -11.36 -2.25 -13.16
CA GLY A 5 -11.30 -3.33 -12.17
C GLY A 5 -12.62 -4.07 -12.03
N ASN A 6 -12.56 -5.23 -11.39
CA ASN A 6 -13.67 -6.18 -11.33
C ASN A 6 -14.82 -5.80 -10.37
N SER A 7 -14.67 -4.76 -9.54
CA SER A 7 -15.69 -4.37 -8.55
C SER A 7 -16.71 -3.32 -9.00
N GLY A 8 -16.53 -2.73 -10.20
CA GLY A 8 -17.33 -1.59 -10.66
C GLY A 8 -17.12 -0.29 -9.87
N ARG A 9 -16.15 -0.25 -8.95
CA ARG A 9 -15.81 0.96 -8.19
C ARG A 9 -14.79 1.83 -8.93
N GLU A 10 -14.88 3.13 -8.71
CA GLU A 10 -14.01 4.16 -9.29
C GLU A 10 -12.97 4.66 -8.28
N LEU A 11 -11.87 5.22 -8.79
CA LEU A 11 -10.86 5.90 -7.98
C LEU A 11 -11.41 7.20 -7.38
N THR A 12 -10.94 7.56 -6.18
CA THR A 12 -11.48 8.69 -5.41
C THR A 12 -10.64 9.98 -5.48
N TYR A 13 -9.61 10.00 -6.32
CA TYR A 13 -8.65 11.09 -6.47
C TYR A 13 -8.19 11.19 -7.93
N ARG A 14 -7.60 12.32 -8.33
CA ARG A 14 -7.28 12.61 -9.73
C ARG A 14 -5.81 12.38 -10.07
N GLU A 15 -4.94 12.46 -9.07
CA GLU A 15 -3.48 12.45 -9.18
C GLU A 15 -2.90 11.03 -9.27
N VAL A 16 -3.55 10.16 -10.04
CA VAL A 16 -3.19 8.74 -10.21
C VAL A 16 -1.73 8.61 -10.66
N GLY A 17 -0.92 7.90 -9.87
CA GLY A 17 0.50 7.67 -10.11
C GLY A 17 1.44 8.74 -9.54
N ALA A 18 0.96 9.75 -8.81
CA ALA A 18 1.82 10.82 -8.30
C ALA A 18 2.80 10.34 -7.19
N SER A 19 2.58 9.17 -6.59
CA SER A 19 3.51 8.54 -5.63
C SER A 19 4.85 8.13 -6.22
N HIS A 20 4.98 8.12 -7.56
CA HIS A 20 6.23 7.85 -8.27
C HIS A 20 7.10 9.10 -8.49
N GLY A 21 6.62 10.28 -8.10
CA GLY A 21 7.31 11.55 -8.36
C GLY A 21 7.04 12.62 -7.30
N ALA A 22 6.76 13.84 -7.75
CA ALA A 22 6.44 14.95 -6.87
C ALA A 22 5.04 14.78 -6.25
N LEU A 23 4.97 14.71 -4.92
CA LEU A 23 3.71 14.48 -4.21
C LEU A 23 2.77 15.69 -4.29
N PRO A 24 1.46 15.48 -4.56
CA PRO A 24 0.53 16.57 -4.81
C PRO A 24 0.19 17.35 -3.53
N ALA A 25 0.07 18.67 -3.64
CA ALA A 25 -0.36 19.52 -2.54
C ALA A 25 -1.81 19.23 -2.09
N GLY A 26 -2.16 19.57 -0.85
CA GLY A 26 -3.51 19.34 -0.30
C GLY A 26 -3.77 17.91 0.20
N TYR A 27 -2.75 17.06 0.19
CA TYR A 27 -2.76 15.72 0.78
C TYR A 27 -1.80 15.64 1.97
N ARG A 28 -2.04 14.70 2.87
CA ARG A 28 -1.02 14.25 3.82
C ARG A 28 -0.08 13.30 3.09
N HIS A 29 1.20 13.44 3.33
CA HIS A 29 2.25 12.63 2.70
C HIS A 29 2.91 11.71 3.71
N ALA A 30 3.31 10.54 3.25
CA ALA A 30 4.18 9.63 3.98
C ALA A 30 5.24 9.09 3.01
N ALA A 31 6.49 9.08 3.45
CA ALA A 31 7.58 8.42 2.77
C ALA A 31 8.46 7.77 3.82
N VAL A 32 8.58 6.45 3.77
CA VAL A 32 9.48 5.70 4.65
C VAL A 32 10.32 4.73 3.85
N GLU A 33 11.48 4.44 4.39
CA GLU A 33 12.42 3.49 3.85
C GLU A 33 13.00 2.67 4.99
N ARG A 34 13.34 1.41 4.72
CA ARG A 34 14.03 0.53 5.66
C ARG A 34 14.92 -0.45 4.89
N GLU A 35 16.14 -0.62 5.38
CA GLU A 35 17.00 -1.71 4.93
C GLU A 35 16.45 -3.05 5.44
N LEU A 36 16.26 -3.99 4.52
CA LEU A 36 15.72 -5.33 4.75
C LEU A 36 16.83 -6.40 4.85
N GLY A 37 18.05 -6.05 4.46
CA GLY A 37 19.21 -6.95 4.46
C GLY A 37 20.04 -6.78 3.18
N ASN A 38 20.71 -7.85 2.75
CA ASN A 38 21.65 -7.80 1.62
C ASN A 38 21.51 -9.02 0.71
N GLY A 39 21.67 -8.80 -0.60
CA GLY A 39 21.78 -9.83 -1.61
C GLY A 39 20.45 -10.29 -2.23
N ALA A 40 20.58 -11.10 -3.28
CA ALA A 40 19.44 -11.54 -4.10
C ALA A 40 18.43 -12.39 -3.32
N ALA A 41 18.89 -13.26 -2.41
CA ALA A 41 18.00 -14.11 -1.63
C ALA A 41 17.05 -13.29 -0.74
N THR A 42 17.56 -12.26 -0.06
CA THR A 42 16.73 -11.34 0.74
C THR A 42 15.76 -10.56 -0.15
N PHE A 43 16.20 -10.14 -1.34
CA PHE A 43 15.34 -9.46 -2.31
C PHE A 43 14.17 -10.34 -2.73
N ASP A 44 14.43 -11.58 -3.13
CA ASP A 44 13.40 -12.52 -3.59
C ASP A 44 12.38 -12.83 -2.48
N VAL A 45 12.84 -13.03 -1.24
CA VAL A 45 11.97 -13.24 -0.08
C VAL A 45 11.10 -12.00 0.18
N ALA A 46 11.70 -10.81 0.24
CA ALA A 46 10.96 -9.58 0.50
C ALA A 46 9.90 -9.31 -0.60
N VAL A 47 10.24 -9.56 -1.87
CA VAL A 47 9.29 -9.45 -2.97
C VAL A 47 8.17 -10.47 -2.86
N ALA A 48 8.47 -11.73 -2.55
CA ALA A 48 7.46 -12.76 -2.41
C ALA A 48 6.44 -12.39 -1.32
N ARG A 49 6.90 -11.88 -0.17
CA ARG A 49 6.04 -11.42 0.93
C ARG A 49 5.23 -10.17 0.54
N LEU A 50 5.84 -9.24 -0.17
CA LEU A 50 5.17 -8.05 -0.68
C LEU A 50 4.00 -8.44 -1.60
N PHE A 51 4.24 -9.32 -2.57
CA PHE A 51 3.24 -9.78 -3.54
C PHE A 51 2.24 -10.78 -2.95
N ALA A 52 2.55 -11.39 -1.79
CA ALA A 52 1.61 -12.18 -1.03
C ALA A 52 0.64 -11.33 -0.18
N TRP A 53 0.82 -10.01 -0.07
CA TRP A 53 0.11 -9.09 0.84
C TRP A 53 0.49 -9.22 2.33
N ASP A 54 1.62 -9.85 2.66
CA ASP A 54 1.97 -10.17 4.04
C ASP A 54 2.20 -8.93 4.91
N MET A 55 2.69 -7.84 4.33
CA MET A 55 2.86 -6.58 5.06
C MET A 55 1.55 -6.05 5.66
N HIS A 56 0.44 -6.19 4.94
CA HIS A 56 -0.88 -5.80 5.43
C HIS A 56 -1.30 -6.71 6.59
N ARG A 57 -1.14 -8.03 6.42
CA ARG A 57 -1.49 -9.03 7.45
C ARG A 57 -0.68 -8.82 8.73
N ALA A 58 0.63 -8.56 8.62
CA ALA A 58 1.51 -8.28 9.74
C ALA A 58 1.18 -6.97 10.48
N ALA A 59 0.55 -6.02 9.80
CA ALA A 59 0.00 -4.81 10.40
C ALA A 59 -1.41 -4.99 10.99
N GLY A 60 -1.96 -6.21 11.01
CA GLY A 60 -3.28 -6.50 11.54
C GLY A 60 -4.44 -6.17 10.58
N ILE A 61 -4.15 -5.88 9.32
CA ILE A 61 -5.13 -5.66 8.26
C ILE A 61 -5.46 -7.03 7.66
N ARG A 62 -6.74 -7.38 7.61
CA ARG A 62 -7.13 -8.64 6.97
C ARG A 62 -7.20 -8.47 5.46
N VAL A 63 -6.54 -9.39 4.77
CA VAL A 63 -6.59 -9.58 3.32
C VAL A 63 -7.01 -11.03 3.10
N ALA A 64 -8.06 -11.26 2.29
CA ALA A 64 -8.57 -12.61 2.08
C ALA A 64 -7.46 -13.51 1.48
N PRO A 65 -7.33 -14.78 1.89
CA PRO A 65 -6.33 -15.69 1.32
C PRO A 65 -6.48 -15.90 -0.19
N SER A 66 -7.70 -15.75 -0.72
CA SER A 66 -8.02 -15.83 -2.14
C SER A 66 -7.72 -14.55 -2.92
N THR A 67 -7.19 -13.50 -2.28
CA THR A 67 -6.82 -12.26 -2.96
C THR A 67 -5.66 -12.56 -3.92
N PRO A 68 -5.80 -12.28 -5.23
CA PRO A 68 -4.74 -12.55 -6.19
C PRO A 68 -3.51 -11.69 -5.88
N ALA A 69 -2.35 -12.10 -6.40
CA ALA A 69 -1.16 -11.26 -6.35
C ALA A 69 -1.42 -9.89 -7.03
N PRO A 70 -0.73 -8.83 -6.60
CA PRO A 70 -0.85 -7.51 -7.21
C PRO A 70 -0.59 -7.56 -8.73
N ALA A 71 -1.60 -7.15 -9.50
CA ALA A 71 -1.53 -6.94 -10.94
C ALA A 71 -2.40 -5.74 -11.30
N VAL A 72 -2.03 -4.96 -12.30
CA VAL A 72 -2.77 -3.75 -12.69
C VAL A 72 -4.25 -4.10 -12.95
N GLY A 73 -5.15 -3.37 -12.30
CA GLY A 73 -6.60 -3.59 -12.36
C GLY A 73 -7.18 -4.52 -11.29
N VAL A 74 -6.35 -5.22 -10.50
CA VAL A 74 -6.82 -6.02 -9.36
C VAL A 74 -7.42 -5.11 -8.30
N ASP A 75 -8.68 -5.36 -7.95
CA ASP A 75 -9.30 -4.75 -6.78
C ASP A 75 -9.06 -5.61 -5.54
N VAL A 76 -8.64 -4.97 -4.46
CA VAL A 76 -8.38 -5.59 -3.17
C VAL A 76 -9.26 -4.96 -2.10
N GLN A 77 -9.83 -5.79 -1.22
CA GLN A 77 -10.51 -5.33 -0.02
C GLN A 77 -9.61 -5.52 1.19
N LEU A 78 -9.27 -4.40 1.83
CA LEU A 78 -8.55 -4.36 3.09
C LEU A 78 -9.55 -4.15 4.24
N LEU A 79 -9.47 -4.98 5.28
CA LEU A 79 -10.32 -4.84 6.47
C LEU A 79 -9.50 -4.32 7.65
N PHE A 80 -9.75 -3.06 8.02
CA PHE A 80 -9.09 -2.37 9.14
C PHE A 80 -9.92 -2.49 10.42
N GLY A 81 -9.30 -2.66 11.58
CA GLY A 81 -10.02 -2.56 12.86
C GLY A 81 -9.38 -3.35 14.01
N ILE A 82 -10.06 -3.39 15.15
CA ILE A 82 -9.61 -4.07 16.38
C ILE A 82 -10.71 -5.03 16.82
N GLY A 83 -10.33 -6.27 17.17
CA GLY A 83 -11.28 -7.29 17.59
C GLY A 83 -12.34 -7.61 16.51
N PRO A 84 -13.64 -7.67 16.85
CA PRO A 84 -14.71 -8.00 15.91
C PRO A 84 -15.11 -6.83 14.99
N VAL A 85 -14.75 -5.59 15.34
CA VAL A 85 -15.12 -4.40 14.55
C VAL A 85 -14.14 -4.23 13.40
N ARG A 86 -14.64 -4.29 12.16
CA ARG A 86 -13.84 -4.18 10.93
C ARG A 86 -14.50 -3.26 9.92
N PHE A 87 -13.70 -2.40 9.31
CA PHE A 87 -14.13 -1.44 8.29
C PHE A 87 -13.52 -1.82 6.94
N PRO A 88 -14.35 -2.03 5.90
CA PRO A 88 -13.86 -2.34 4.58
C PRO A 88 -13.32 -1.11 3.88
N ALA A 89 -12.22 -1.32 3.15
CA ALA A 89 -11.54 -0.32 2.36
C ALA A 89 -11.13 -0.97 1.04
N TRP A 90 -11.67 -0.46 -0.05
CA TRP A 90 -11.44 -1.00 -1.38
C TRP A 90 -10.34 -0.20 -2.08
N CYS A 91 -9.34 -0.90 -2.61
CA CYS A 91 -8.26 -0.33 -3.39
C CYS A 91 -8.16 -1.04 -4.74
N ARG A 92 -7.53 -0.39 -5.72
CA ARG A 92 -7.17 -0.98 -7.01
C ARG A 92 -5.69 -0.85 -7.22
N VAL A 93 -5.02 -1.94 -7.61
CA VAL A 93 -3.64 -1.88 -8.09
C VAL A 93 -3.62 -1.10 -9.41
N ILE A 94 -2.93 0.03 -9.43
CA ILE A 94 -2.86 0.95 -10.58
C ILE A 94 -1.54 0.83 -11.34
N ASP A 95 -0.48 0.34 -10.68
CA ASP A 95 0.84 0.16 -11.27
C ASP A 95 1.55 -1.04 -10.62
N VAL A 96 2.42 -1.69 -11.40
CA VAL A 96 3.32 -2.76 -10.94
C VAL A 96 4.69 -2.53 -11.54
N VAL A 97 5.70 -2.45 -10.68
CA VAL A 97 7.10 -2.43 -11.08
C VAL A 97 7.61 -3.86 -11.01
N ASP A 98 8.10 -4.39 -12.13
CA ASP A 98 8.71 -5.72 -12.20
C ASP A 98 10.00 -5.68 -13.01
N THR A 99 11.11 -5.41 -12.34
CA THR A 99 12.45 -5.39 -12.93
C THR A 99 13.42 -6.23 -12.10
N PRO A 100 14.57 -6.65 -12.64
CA PRO A 100 15.50 -7.55 -11.92
C PRO A 100 16.00 -7.03 -10.57
N ARG A 101 15.95 -5.71 -10.33
CA ARG A 101 16.44 -5.08 -9.09
C ARG A 101 15.39 -4.23 -8.38
N ARG A 102 14.19 -4.08 -8.93
CA ARG A 102 13.12 -3.27 -8.33
C ARG A 102 11.80 -3.96 -8.61
N ARG A 103 11.07 -4.36 -7.56
CA ARG A 103 9.76 -4.99 -7.68
C ARG A 103 8.80 -4.43 -6.65
N GLY A 104 7.57 -4.17 -7.06
CA GLY A 104 6.59 -3.50 -6.22
C GLY A 104 5.28 -3.20 -6.93
N PHE A 105 4.36 -2.57 -6.22
CA PHE A 105 3.08 -2.16 -6.77
C PHE A 105 2.56 -0.90 -6.09
N THR A 106 1.66 -0.20 -6.77
CA THR A 106 0.93 0.94 -6.25
C THR A 106 -0.56 0.64 -6.31
N TYR A 107 -1.29 0.91 -5.24
CA TYR A 107 -2.76 0.93 -5.30
C TYR A 107 -3.32 2.31 -5.02
N GLY A 108 -4.48 2.58 -5.63
CA GLY A 108 -5.30 3.76 -5.36
C GLY A 108 -6.58 3.39 -4.61
N THR A 109 -7.09 4.30 -3.79
CA THR A 109 -8.33 4.07 -3.05
C THR A 109 -9.58 4.26 -3.91
N LEU A 110 -10.53 3.34 -3.77
CA LEU A 110 -11.78 3.29 -4.51
C LEU A 110 -12.96 3.85 -3.71
N THR A 111 -14.06 4.16 -4.41
CA THR A 111 -15.31 4.64 -3.80
C THR A 111 -15.73 3.74 -2.64
N GLY A 112 -15.99 4.33 -1.47
CA GLY A 112 -16.27 3.60 -0.23
C GLY A 112 -15.11 3.54 0.76
N HIS A 113 -13.88 3.81 0.31
CA HIS A 113 -12.71 3.89 1.19
C HIS A 113 -12.81 5.12 2.14
N PRO A 114 -12.40 5.00 3.41
CA PRO A 114 -12.36 6.12 4.38
C PRO A 114 -11.41 7.27 4.00
N VAL A 115 -10.48 7.03 3.08
CA VAL A 115 -9.46 7.99 2.64
C VAL A 115 -9.39 8.00 1.11
N SER A 116 -8.92 9.11 0.57
CA SER A 116 -8.78 9.40 -0.86
C SER A 116 -7.31 9.65 -1.16
N GLY A 117 -6.71 8.81 -2.00
CA GLY A 117 -5.28 8.87 -2.36
C GLY A 117 -4.72 7.52 -2.80
N GLU A 118 -3.39 7.37 -2.80
CA GLU A 118 -2.70 6.15 -3.22
C GLU A 118 -1.48 5.85 -2.33
N GLU A 119 -1.03 4.61 -2.40
CA GLU A 119 0.13 4.11 -1.67
C GLU A 119 0.92 3.15 -2.56
N SER A 120 2.23 3.40 -2.64
CA SER A 120 3.22 2.66 -3.40
C SER A 120 4.14 1.89 -2.47
N PHE A 121 4.40 0.63 -2.81
CA PHE A 121 5.27 -0.28 -2.09
C PHE A 121 6.32 -0.83 -3.04
N LEU A 122 7.59 -0.67 -2.68
CA LEU A 122 8.71 -1.05 -3.54
C LEU A 122 9.78 -1.75 -2.72
N VAL A 123 10.30 -2.86 -3.24
CA VAL A 123 11.57 -3.45 -2.80
C VAL A 123 12.61 -3.20 -3.88
N GLU A 124 13.77 -2.71 -3.47
CA GLU A 124 14.90 -2.38 -4.34
C GLU A 124 16.18 -3.09 -3.87
N HIS A 125 16.85 -3.78 -4.80
CA HIS A 125 18.18 -4.35 -4.63
C HIS A 125 19.22 -3.43 -5.27
N THR A 126 19.81 -2.59 -4.42
CA THR A 126 20.80 -1.57 -4.77
C THR A 126 22.08 -2.17 -5.34
N THR A 127 22.87 -1.37 -6.07
CA THR A 127 24.12 -1.82 -6.71
C THR A 127 25.20 -2.22 -5.70
N ASP A 128 25.16 -1.67 -4.49
CA ASP A 128 26.01 -2.03 -3.34
C ASP A 128 25.49 -3.24 -2.54
N GLY A 129 24.45 -3.91 -3.05
CA GLY A 129 23.95 -5.19 -2.52
C GLY A 129 22.88 -5.06 -1.44
N ARG A 130 22.60 -3.86 -0.92
CA ARG A 130 21.52 -3.65 0.07
C ARG A 130 20.16 -3.90 -0.56
N VAL A 131 19.27 -4.52 0.20
CA VAL A 131 17.85 -4.67 -0.11
C VAL A 131 17.09 -3.65 0.73
N VAL A 132 16.31 -2.82 0.07
CA VAL A 132 15.63 -1.68 0.68
C VAL A 132 14.15 -1.75 0.35
N GLY A 133 13.31 -1.70 1.38
CA GLY A 133 11.88 -1.51 1.24
C GLY A 133 11.52 -0.04 1.35
N ARG A 134 10.66 0.45 0.45
CA ARG A 134 10.17 1.84 0.42
C ARG A 134 8.66 1.85 0.33
N VAL A 135 8.03 2.71 1.14
CA VAL A 135 6.60 3.01 1.05
C VAL A 135 6.42 4.51 0.84
N VAL A 136 5.68 4.89 -0.19
CA VAL A 136 5.33 6.29 -0.48
C VAL A 136 3.82 6.40 -0.62
N ALA A 137 3.21 7.30 0.13
CA ALA A 137 1.77 7.49 0.12
C ALA A 137 1.39 8.97 0.13
N PHE A 138 0.26 9.28 -0.48
CA PHE A 138 -0.45 10.52 -0.21
C PHE A 138 -1.93 10.24 0.01
N SER A 139 -2.55 10.90 0.99
CA SER A 139 -3.99 10.72 1.25
C SER A 139 -4.64 11.90 1.94
N ARG A 140 -5.95 12.02 1.76
CA ARG A 140 -6.83 12.95 2.49
C ARG A 140 -8.06 12.21 3.01
N PRO A 141 -8.77 12.73 4.03
CA PRO A 141 -10.04 12.15 4.48
C PRO A 141 -11.04 12.06 3.32
N GLY A 142 -11.60 10.87 3.07
CA GLY A 142 -12.50 10.61 1.95
C GLY A 142 -13.98 10.78 2.26
N ARG A 143 -14.39 10.86 3.54
CA ARG A 143 -15.79 10.98 3.96
C ARG A 143 -15.95 11.84 5.21
N TRP A 144 -17.12 12.44 5.40
CA TRP A 144 -17.40 13.33 6.52
C TRP A 144 -17.29 12.62 7.89
N TYR A 145 -17.67 11.35 8.00
CA TYR A 145 -17.55 10.58 9.24
C TYR A 145 -16.12 10.15 9.57
N THR A 146 -15.16 10.24 8.63
CA THR A 146 -13.74 10.07 9.00
C THR A 146 -13.19 11.28 9.73
N ARG A 147 -13.94 12.39 9.78
CA ARG A 147 -13.75 13.48 10.75
C ARG A 147 -14.32 13.12 12.14
N LEU A 148 -15.37 12.29 12.21
CA LEU A 148 -15.96 11.79 13.47
C LEU A 148 -15.18 10.64 14.12
N ALA A 149 -14.36 9.92 13.35
CA ALA A 149 -13.44 8.89 13.87
C ALA A 149 -12.28 9.47 14.73
N GLY A 150 -12.23 10.79 14.91
CA GLY A 150 -11.30 11.45 15.82
C GLY A 150 -9.81 11.25 15.47
N PRO A 151 -8.88 11.60 16.38
CA PRO A 151 -7.42 11.52 16.19
C PRO A 151 -6.87 10.08 16.04
N ALA A 152 -7.72 9.06 15.95
CA ALA A 152 -7.31 7.66 15.80
C ALA A 152 -6.91 7.29 14.36
N VAL A 153 -7.41 8.01 13.35
CA VAL A 153 -7.12 7.74 11.92
C VAL A 153 -5.67 8.08 11.53
N PRO A 154 -5.06 9.20 11.96
CA PRO A 154 -3.66 9.52 11.64
C PRO A 154 -2.63 8.61 12.31
N LEU A 155 -2.93 8.08 13.51
CA LEU A 155 -1.99 7.25 14.28
C LEU A 155 -1.81 5.86 13.64
N LEU A 156 -2.89 5.30 13.08
CA LEU A 156 -2.86 4.06 12.31
C LEU A 156 -2.06 4.17 11.01
N GLN A 157 -2.06 5.34 10.34
CA GLN A 157 -1.32 5.56 9.10
C GLN A 157 0.19 5.59 9.31
N THR A 158 0.69 6.17 10.42
CA THR A 158 2.15 6.28 10.63
C THR A 158 2.75 5.02 11.27
N LEU A 159 2.00 4.32 12.11
CA LEU A 159 2.41 3.06 12.74
C LEU A 159 2.31 1.85 11.79
N GLY A 160 1.31 1.81 10.91
CA GLY A 160 1.15 0.76 9.91
C GLY A 160 2.32 0.75 8.91
N VAL A 161 2.70 1.93 8.41
CA VAL A 161 3.76 2.11 7.41
C VAL A 161 5.15 1.66 7.91
N ARG A 162 5.48 1.88 9.19
CA ARG A 162 6.72 1.33 9.80
C ARG A 162 6.66 -0.18 10.01
N ARG A 163 5.47 -0.71 10.31
CA ARG A 163 5.25 -2.14 10.57
C ARG A 163 5.25 -2.97 9.28
N TYR A 164 4.83 -2.37 8.16
CA TYR A 164 4.90 -3.00 6.84
C TYR A 164 6.30 -3.43 6.45
N LEU A 165 7.28 -2.54 6.63
CA LEU A 165 8.67 -2.84 6.24
C LEU A 165 9.37 -3.80 7.21
N ALA A 166 9.00 -3.77 8.49
CA ALA A 166 9.53 -4.71 9.48
C ALA A 166 9.14 -6.16 9.16
N SER A 167 7.96 -6.40 8.58
CA SER A 167 7.51 -7.75 8.24
C SER A 167 8.04 -8.26 6.89
N LEU A 168 8.94 -7.56 6.22
CA LEU A 168 9.54 -8.08 4.98
C LEU A 168 10.82 -8.89 5.26
N THR A 169 11.32 -8.90 6.50
CA THR A 169 12.58 -9.56 6.89
C THR A 169 12.42 -10.85 7.68
N ASP A 170 11.29 -11.07 8.36
CA ASP A 170 11.15 -12.09 9.42
C ASP A 170 10.64 -13.47 8.97
#